data_AF-A0A5J4PSQ9-F1
#
_entry.id   AF-A0A5J4PSQ9-F1
#
_cell.length_a   1.000
_cell.length_b   1.000
_cell.length_c   1.000
_cell.angle_alpha   90.00
_cell.angle_beta   90.00
_cell.angle_gamma   90.00
#
_symmetry.space_group_name_H-M   'P 1'
#
loop_
_entity.id
_entity.type
_entity.pdbx_description
1 polymer ?
#
loop_
_entity_poly.entity_id
_entity_poly.type
_entity_poly.pdbx_seq_one_letter_code
_entity_poly.pdbx_strand_id
1 'polypeptide(L)'
;LVGIIPNKEYVYQEGLKIIRTNKQGNSTVAFNPIISSGIVRFGGFFEDPSKNPFFGIGIADSSAVFGSNKWPNDGENKKKTVCYWD
;
A
#
# COMPACT_ATOMS: atom_id res chain seq x y z
N LEU A 1 5.37 -9.04 -9.59
CA LEU A 1 5.73 -7.97 -8.64
C LEU A 1 5.51 -8.51 -7.23
N VAL A 2 6.47 -8.36 -6.32
CA VAL A 2 6.34 -8.86 -4.93
C VAL A 2 6.19 -7.67 -4.00
N GLY A 3 5.13 -7.68 -3.21
CA GLY A 3 4.79 -6.65 -2.23
C GLY A 3 5.69 -6.74 -1.01
N ILE A 4 6.18 -5.58 -0.60
CA ILE A 4 6.87 -5.36 0.67
C ILE A 4 5.77 -5.17 1.72
N ILE A 5 5.52 -6.23 2.49
CA ILE A 5 4.44 -6.31 3.47
C ILE A 5 5.06 -6.33 4.87
N PRO A 6 4.82 -5.32 5.72
CA PRO A 6 5.38 -5.26 7.06
C PRO A 6 4.86 -6.37 7.99
N ASN A 7 3.59 -6.75 7.84
CA ASN A 7 2.97 -7.80 8.65
C ASN A 7 1.89 -8.56 7.87
N LYS A 8 2.14 -9.85 7.65
CA LYS A 8 1.28 -10.74 6.88
C LYS A 8 -0.04 -11.12 7.58
N GLU A 9 -0.17 -10.85 8.87
CA GLU A 9 -1.41 -11.08 9.63
C GLU A 9 -2.53 -10.11 9.26
N TYR A 10 -2.21 -8.93 8.70
CA TYR A 10 -3.21 -7.91 8.31
C TYR A 10 -3.50 -7.90 6.81
N VAL A 11 -2.49 -8.26 6.01
CA VAL A 11 -2.55 -8.25 4.55
C VAL A 11 -1.55 -9.25 3.99
N TYR A 12 -1.90 -9.96 2.94
CA TYR A 12 -0.98 -10.81 2.18
C TYR A 12 -1.21 -10.64 0.69
N GLN A 13 -0.35 -11.26 -0.12
CA GLN A 13 -0.43 -11.19 -1.56
C GLN A 13 -0.49 -12.59 -2.16
N GLU A 14 -1.46 -12.81 -3.05
CA GLU A 14 -1.58 -14.01 -3.88
C GLU A 14 -1.58 -13.60 -5.36
N GLY A 15 -0.49 -13.93 -6.07
CA GLY A 15 -0.31 -13.47 -7.45
C GLY A 15 -0.30 -11.94 -7.53
N LEU A 16 -1.28 -11.35 -8.20
CA LEU A 16 -1.47 -9.89 -8.30
C LEU A 16 -2.50 -9.33 -7.32
N LYS A 17 -3.16 -10.19 -6.53
CA LYS A 17 -4.17 -9.78 -5.57
C LYS A 17 -3.51 -9.37 -4.25
N ILE A 18 -3.93 -8.23 -3.73
CA ILE A 18 -3.61 -7.80 -2.37
C ILE A 18 -4.83 -8.12 -1.53
N ILE A 19 -4.69 -9.04 -0.58
CA ILE A 19 -5.80 -9.57 0.19
C ILE A 19 -5.64 -9.12 1.63
N ARG A 20 -6.59 -8.32 2.09
CA ARG A 20 -6.74 -7.97 3.49
C ARG A 20 -7.32 -9.14 4.28
N THR A 21 -6.75 -9.40 5.44
CA THR A 21 -7.31 -10.39 6.37
C THR A 21 -8.46 -9.78 7.18
N ASN A 22 -9.13 -10.60 7.99
CA ASN A 22 -10.16 -10.18 8.93
C ASN A 22 -9.62 -9.40 10.16
N LYS A 23 -8.29 -9.26 10.32
CA LYS A 23 -7.69 -8.54 11.44
C LYS A 23 -7.86 -7.04 11.24
N GLN A 24 -8.57 -6.37 12.15
CA GLN A 24 -8.77 -4.91 12.08
C GLN A 24 -7.44 -4.14 12.19
N GLY A 25 -7.30 -3.06 11.43
CA GLY A 25 -6.10 -2.23 11.41
C GLY A 25 -5.77 -1.70 10.02
N ASN A 26 -4.79 -0.83 9.92
CA ASN A 26 -4.31 -0.27 8.66
C ASN A 26 -3.34 -1.23 7.98
N SER A 27 -3.39 -1.29 6.65
CA SER A 27 -2.50 -2.13 5.85
C SER A 27 -1.86 -1.29 4.77
N THR A 28 -0.53 -1.17 4.81
CA THR A 28 0.25 -0.51 3.77
C THR A 28 1.11 -1.55 3.06
N VAL A 29 1.00 -1.61 1.73
CA VAL A 29 1.80 -2.48 0.88
C VAL A 29 2.61 -1.60 -0.05
N ALA A 30 3.93 -1.79 -0.06
CA ALA A 30 4.82 -1.11 -0.98
C ALA A 30 5.31 -2.07 -2.06
N PHE A 31 5.75 -1.52 -3.19
CA PHE A 31 6.33 -2.27 -4.27
C PHE A 31 7.65 -1.64 -4.69
N ASN A 32 8.65 -2.47 -4.98
CA ASN A 32 9.93 -2.04 -5.54
C ASN A 32 10.07 -2.64 -6.94
N PRO A 33 9.69 -1.86 -7.95
CA PRO A 33 10.74 -1.17 -8.69
C PRO A 33 10.77 0.32 -8.34
N ILE A 34 11.97 0.84 -8.07
CA ILE A 34 12.22 2.28 -7.97
C ILE A 34 11.92 2.90 -9.34
N ILE A 35 10.99 3.85 -9.36
CA ILE A 35 10.66 4.63 -10.56
C ILE A 35 11.70 5.75 -10.67
N SER A 36 12.76 5.54 -11.45
CA SER A 36 13.84 6.52 -11.62
C SER A 36 13.62 7.49 -12.79
N SER A 37 12.83 7.09 -13.79
CA SER A 37 12.50 7.92 -14.96
C SER A 37 11.27 7.38 -15.71
N GLY A 38 10.69 8.20 -16.58
CA GLY A 38 9.57 7.82 -17.44
C GLY A 38 8.18 7.97 -16.78
N ILE A 39 7.18 7.34 -17.38
CA ILE A 39 5.78 7.36 -16.94
C ILE A 39 5.36 5.94 -16.58
N VAL A 40 4.95 5.74 -15.33
CA VAL A 40 4.44 4.46 -14.84
C VAL A 40 2.94 4.57 -14.59
N ARG A 41 2.21 3.52 -14.95
CA ARG A 41 0.78 3.38 -14.67
C ARG A 41 0.57 2.15 -13.79
N PHE A 42 -0.13 2.33 -12.69
CA PHE A 42 -0.64 1.27 -11.85
C PHE A 42 -2.16 1.44 -11.75
N GLY A 43 -2.87 0.32 -11.68
CA GLY A 43 -4.32 0.30 -11.63
C GLY A 43 -4.82 -1.06 -11.15
N GLY A 44 -6.09 -1.12 -10.79
CA GLY A 44 -6.74 -2.31 -10.27
C GLY A 44 -8.22 -2.03 -10.01
N PHE A 45 -8.89 -2.98 -9.39
CA PHE A 45 -10.29 -2.89 -8.98
C PHE A 45 -10.47 -3.60 -7.63
N PHE A 46 -11.48 -3.20 -6.87
CA PHE A 46 -11.90 -3.92 -5.67
C PHE A 46 -12.82 -5.07 -6.07
N GLU A 47 -12.51 -6.29 -5.62
CA GLU A 47 -13.32 -7.48 -5.92
C GLU A 47 -14.56 -7.58 -5.01
N ASP A 48 -14.43 -7.23 -3.73
CA ASP A 48 -15.53 -7.18 -2.76
C ASP A 48 -15.35 -5.96 -1.82
N PRO A 49 -15.62 -4.73 -2.30
CA PRO A 49 -15.48 -3.56 -1.45
C PRO A 49 -16.58 -3.58 -0.37
N SER A 50 -16.21 -3.26 0.88
CA SER A 50 -17.19 -2.79 1.86
C SER A 50 -18.02 -1.65 1.23
N LYS A 51 -19.25 -1.42 1.72
CA LYS A 51 -20.13 -0.36 1.18
C LYS A 51 -19.41 0.98 0.95
N ASN A 52 -18.45 1.30 1.83
CA ASN A 52 -17.48 2.38 1.67
C ASN A 52 -16.06 1.83 1.91
N PRO A 53 -15.29 1.47 0.86
CA PRO A 53 -13.91 1.04 1.04
C PRO A 53 -13.03 2.28 1.24
N PHE A 54 -12.38 2.40 2.40
CA PHE A 54 -11.40 3.47 2.61
C PHE A 54 -10.03 2.99 2.15
N PHE A 55 -9.50 3.59 1.08
CA PHE A 55 -8.20 3.22 0.56
C PHE A 55 -7.42 4.44 0.06
N GLY A 56 -6.12 4.24 -0.12
CA GLY A 56 -5.27 5.23 -0.75
C GLY A 56 -4.23 4.58 -1.64
N ILE A 57 -3.85 5.29 -2.69
CA ILE A 57 -2.80 4.88 -3.61
C ILE A 57 -1.84 6.04 -3.85
N GLY A 58 -0.56 5.71 -3.99
CA GLY A 58 0.46 6.75 -4.00
C GLY A 58 1.84 6.24 -4.37
N ILE A 59 2.79 7.17 -4.31
CA ILE A 59 4.22 6.92 -4.50
C ILE A 59 4.95 7.28 -3.21
N ALA A 60 6.03 6.55 -2.95
CA ALA A 60 6.88 6.75 -1.79
C ALA A 60 8.33 6.91 -2.24
N ASP A 61 9.07 7.75 -1.53
CA ASP A 61 10.52 7.80 -1.63
C ASP A 61 11.11 6.42 -1.33
N SER A 62 12.18 6.07 -2.02
CA SER A 62 12.83 4.75 -1.89
C SER A 62 13.35 4.46 -0.47
N SER A 63 13.56 5.48 0.37
CA SER A 63 13.96 5.33 1.78
C SER A 63 12.79 5.19 2.76
N ALA A 64 11.54 5.15 2.28
CA ALA A 64 10.38 4.97 3.16
C ALA A 64 10.36 3.55 3.75
N VAL A 65 10.10 3.46 5.05
CA VAL A 65 9.96 2.19 5.77
C VAL A 65 8.57 2.14 6.38
N PHE A 66 7.76 1.18 5.97
CA PHE A 66 6.38 1.05 6.42
C PHE A 66 6.28 0.12 7.63
N GLY A 67 5.55 0.57 8.65
CA GLY A 67 5.28 -0.21 9.85
C GLY A 67 4.00 -1.04 9.73
N SER A 68 3.90 -2.07 10.57
CA SER A 68 2.66 -2.83 10.77
C SER A 68 1.58 -1.94 11.38
N ASN A 69 0.34 -2.05 10.90
CA ASN A 69 -0.82 -1.28 11.40
C ASN A 69 -0.60 0.25 11.37
N LYS A 70 -0.01 0.76 10.29
CA LYS A 70 0.26 2.18 10.07
C LYS A 70 -0.25 2.64 8.71
N TRP A 71 -0.63 3.91 8.63
CA TRP A 71 -0.89 4.59 7.37
C TRP A 71 0.42 4.86 6.62
N PRO A 72 0.38 5.01 5.29
CA PRO A 72 1.55 5.34 4.49
C PRO A 72 2.22 6.65 4.91
N ASN A 73 1.46 7.62 5.43
CA ASN A 73 1.98 8.94 5.85
C ASN A 73 2.22 9.06 7.37
N ASP A 74 2.19 7.95 8.13
CA ASP A 74 2.48 7.98 9.56
C ASP A 74 3.95 8.29 9.85
N GLY A 75 4.22 9.06 10.91
CA GLY A 75 5.57 9.35 11.39
C GLY A 75 6.42 10.09 10.34
N GLU A 76 7.65 9.59 10.11
CA GLU A 76 8.58 10.19 9.16
C GLU A 76 8.12 10.07 7.70
N ASN A 77 7.23 9.11 7.40
CA ASN A 77 6.77 8.89 6.04
C ASN A 77 5.85 10.00 5.53
N LYS A 78 5.32 10.87 6.42
CA LYS A 78 4.57 12.07 6.03
C LYS A 78 5.29 12.95 5.00
N LYS A 79 6.63 12.97 5.05
CA LYS A 79 7.48 13.75 4.11
C LYS A 79 7.98 12.91 2.93
N LYS A 80 7.73 11.61 2.94
CA LYS A 80 8.26 10.64 1.97
C LYS A 80 7.18 10.05 1.07
N THR A 81 5.90 10.32 1.33
CA THR A 81 4.79 9.75 0.55
C THR A 81 3.87 10.82 0.00
N VAL A 82 3.41 10.61 -1.24
CA VAL A 82 2.29 11.34 -1.82
C VAL A 82 1.20 10.31 -2.15
N CYS A 83 0.05 10.44 -1.48
CA CYS A 83 -1.08 9.50 -1.63
C CYS A 83 -2.37 10.26 -1.94
N TYR A 84 -3.21 9.64 -2.77
CA TYR A 84 -4.57 10.06 -3.07
C TYR A 84 -5.53 9.08 -2.39
N TRP A 85 -6.56 9.61 -1.74
CA TRP A 85 -7.50 8.86 -0.89
C TRP A 85 -8.90 8.88 -1.49
N ASP A 86 -9.63 7.79 -1.28
CA ASP A 86 -11.05 7.61 -1.60
C ASP A 86 -11.76 6.94 -0.40
#